data_AF-A0A842HD32-F1
#
_entry.id   AF-A0A842HD32-F1
#
_cell.length_a   1.000
_cell.length_b   1.000
_cell.length_c   1.000
_cell.angle_alpha   90.00
_cell.angle_beta   90.00
_cell.angle_gamma   90.00
#
_symmetry.space_group_name_H-M   'P 1'
#
loop_
_entity.id
_entity.type
_entity.pdbx_description
1 polymer ?
#
loop_
_entity_poly.entity_id
_entity_poly.type
_entity_poly.pdbx_seq_one_letter_code
_entity_poly.pdbx_strand_id
1 'polypeptide(L)'
;MKIRVLLKRCLLIGVSLSLGAGWFARAADYPSAYDLRSHGLLTAVKNQQDLGDCWAFASTTAFEGSLLKRGLMSGPTDPSGHLSPWHLATRSGTEPSLTPQMEDGHLSYENWGANFYHSIGYYTRGRGAWDSPTPDSTIPQLGGGPVLTSSNSLNAYPSAAAEAYEDLSPYVPPADQPTAFGVKQAVFINQGQHSASTQINRIKDGLLTFGALGTAIYMDQSIINKTDWTYIYTGSESTDHDVAIVGWDDSKVVSGASSTGAWLIQNSWGSDWGDGGYFWISYEDAHAGKSSTMAIEAMSMENYSQTVLQNQYFYADNYLQIEELSTMSAAAILTVAEAGMLDAIGIITGAENMTVRVSIYTSWDDVTNAPEDLLITTTDTLELIGYHLIELSEELAYEAGDEIVVIVEYDSDSIYYDAKSEVNAGVSYYYDGSEWVDLASENTPGTFFAKGLMLVPEPAHWAALAGLIVLGVLVWRKRDSRVRLAGVEG
;
A
#
# COMPACT_ATOMS: atom_id res chain seq x y z
N MET A 1 -33.06 16.66 7.63
CA MET A 1 -32.51 17.44 6.50
C MET A 1 -31.17 18.02 6.94
N LYS A 2 -30.11 17.20 6.88
CA LYS A 2 -28.73 17.62 7.14
C LYS A 2 -28.23 18.34 5.88
N ILE A 3 -27.83 19.61 6.00
CA ILE A 3 -27.24 20.37 4.88
C ILE A 3 -25.74 20.06 4.89
N ARG A 4 -25.27 19.24 3.94
CA ARG A 4 -23.83 19.03 3.71
C ARG A 4 -23.30 20.10 2.77
N VAL A 5 -22.16 20.69 3.11
CA VAL A 5 -21.49 21.74 2.33
C VAL A 5 -20.47 21.06 1.41
N LEU A 6 -20.69 21.11 0.09
CA LEU A 6 -19.67 20.76 -0.90
C LEU A 6 -18.65 21.90 -0.97
N LEU A 7 -17.38 21.60 -0.70
CA LEU A 7 -16.26 22.52 -0.84
C LEU A 7 -15.50 22.19 -2.13
N LYS A 8 -15.58 23.09 -3.12
CA LYS A 8 -14.73 22.99 -4.32
C LYS A 8 -13.28 23.16 -3.93
N ARG A 9 -12.40 22.23 -4.34
CA ARG A 9 -10.95 22.28 -4.15
C ARG A 9 -10.43 23.72 -4.40
N CYS A 10 -9.88 24.36 -3.37
CA CYS A 10 -9.12 25.58 -3.55
C CYS A 10 -7.80 25.21 -4.22
N LEU A 11 -7.75 25.40 -5.53
CA LEU A 11 -6.62 25.12 -6.40
C LEU A 11 -5.40 25.97 -5.98
N LEU A 12 -4.59 25.49 -5.05
CA LEU A 12 -3.16 25.83 -5.01
C LEU A 12 -2.53 25.04 -6.16
N ILE A 13 -2.13 25.79 -7.18
CA ILE A 13 -1.80 25.32 -8.52
C ILE A 13 -0.76 24.18 -8.47
N GLY A 14 -1.26 23.00 -8.76
CA GLY A 14 -0.57 21.82 -9.24
C GLY A 14 -1.60 20.98 -9.98
N VAL A 15 -2.15 21.52 -11.08
CA VAL A 15 -3.02 20.74 -11.97
C VAL A 15 -2.17 19.63 -12.57
N SER A 16 -2.16 18.47 -11.92
CA SER A 16 -1.86 17.21 -12.58
C SER A 16 -3.03 16.90 -13.50
N LEU A 17 -3.00 17.49 -14.69
CA LEU A 17 -3.69 16.89 -15.83
C LEU A 17 -3.05 15.50 -16.01
N SER A 18 -3.75 14.43 -15.61
CA SER A 18 -3.46 13.08 -16.10
C SER A 18 -3.87 12.99 -17.57
N LEU A 19 -3.22 13.79 -18.41
CA LEU A 19 -3.26 13.60 -19.85
C LEU A 19 -2.35 12.41 -20.19
N GLY A 20 -2.93 11.22 -20.11
CA GLY A 20 -2.86 10.19 -21.16
C GLY A 20 -1.53 10.00 -21.89
N ALA A 21 -0.47 9.71 -21.16
CA ALA A 21 0.53 8.77 -21.64
C ALA A 21 0.63 7.71 -20.56
N GLY A 22 0.11 6.51 -20.84
CA GLY A 22 0.22 5.44 -19.87
C GLY A 22 1.68 5.19 -19.49
N TRP A 23 1.93 4.65 -18.30
CA TRP A 23 3.25 4.30 -17.80
C TRP A 23 4.08 3.55 -18.84
N PHE A 24 3.43 2.69 -19.63
CA PHE A 24 4.05 1.89 -20.70
C PHE A 24 3.95 2.48 -22.11
N ALA A 25 3.35 3.65 -22.29
CA ALA A 25 3.23 4.31 -23.60
C ALA A 25 4.51 5.04 -24.02
N ARG A 26 5.55 5.01 -23.17
CA ARG A 26 6.83 5.65 -23.45
C ARG A 26 7.58 4.79 -24.48
N ALA A 27 7.72 5.31 -25.70
CA ALA A 27 8.80 4.88 -26.59
C ALA A 27 10.12 5.36 -25.98
N ALA A 28 10.64 4.64 -24.97
CA ALA A 28 11.75 5.11 -24.17
C ALA A 28 13.07 4.60 -24.72
N ASP A 29 13.92 5.53 -25.16
CA ASP A 29 15.37 5.35 -25.17
C ASP A 29 15.85 5.36 -23.71
N TYR A 30 15.90 4.19 -23.07
CA TYR A 30 16.48 4.04 -21.74
C TYR A 30 18.00 4.28 -21.82
N PRO A 31 18.63 4.90 -20.79
CA PRO A 31 20.08 4.87 -20.71
C PRO A 31 20.54 3.41 -20.61
N SER A 32 21.71 3.10 -21.19
CA SER A 32 22.27 1.75 -21.17
C SER A 32 22.62 1.27 -19.77
N ALA A 33 22.77 2.19 -18.81
CA ALA A 33 22.93 1.88 -17.40
C ALA A 33 22.29 2.97 -16.54
N TYR A 34 21.84 2.60 -15.35
CA TYR A 34 21.26 3.50 -14.36
C TYR A 34 21.52 2.94 -12.96
N ASP A 35 21.93 3.80 -12.04
CA ASP A 35 22.35 3.40 -10.70
C ASP A 35 21.83 4.39 -9.66
N LEU A 36 20.84 3.97 -8.88
CA LEU A 36 20.20 4.84 -7.87
C LEU A 36 21.19 5.33 -6.79
N ARG A 37 22.32 4.64 -6.55
CA ARG A 37 23.38 5.08 -5.63
C ARG A 37 23.95 6.42 -6.09
N SER A 38 24.23 6.53 -7.39
CA SER A 38 24.80 7.74 -8.00
C SER A 38 23.83 8.93 -8.00
N HIS A 39 22.54 8.68 -7.83
CA HIS A 39 21.48 9.68 -7.80
C HIS A 39 21.05 10.08 -6.37
N GLY A 40 21.61 9.47 -5.32
CA GLY A 40 21.21 9.73 -3.93
C GLY A 40 19.80 9.22 -3.60
N LEU A 41 19.32 8.21 -4.34
CA LEU A 41 17.97 7.66 -4.25
C LEU A 41 17.92 6.30 -3.51
N LEU A 42 18.92 6.03 -2.66
CA LEU A 42 18.98 4.85 -1.81
C LEU A 42 19.43 5.22 -0.40
N THR A 43 19.00 4.41 0.55
CA THR A 43 19.50 4.38 1.94
C THR A 43 20.63 3.35 2.07
N ALA A 44 21.34 3.37 3.19
CA ALA A 44 22.44 2.44 3.46
C ALA A 44 21.96 0.97 3.46
N VAL A 45 22.85 0.06 3.07
CA VAL A 45 22.62 -1.38 3.17
C VAL A 45 22.43 -1.76 4.64
N LYS A 46 21.32 -2.43 4.94
CA LYS A 46 20.97 -2.90 6.29
C LYS A 46 21.31 -4.40 6.43
N ASN A 47 21.25 -4.93 7.66
CA ASN A 47 21.55 -6.34 7.93
C ASN A 47 20.39 -7.01 8.71
N GLN A 48 19.81 -8.02 8.09
CA GLN A 48 18.67 -8.82 8.57
C GLN A 48 19.10 -9.97 9.50
N GLN A 49 20.41 -10.24 9.60
CA GLN A 49 20.93 -11.41 10.30
C GLN A 49 20.26 -12.71 9.80
N ASP A 50 20.02 -13.68 10.68
CA ASP A 50 19.45 -14.98 10.34
C ASP A 50 17.92 -15.04 10.56
N LEU A 51 17.24 -13.89 10.59
CA LEU A 51 15.81 -13.79 10.90
C LEU A 51 14.89 -13.89 9.67
N GLY A 52 15.33 -14.36 8.51
CA GLY A 52 14.43 -14.68 7.38
C GLY A 52 13.49 -13.55 6.89
N ASP A 53 13.77 -12.29 7.17
CA ASP A 53 12.86 -11.15 6.99
C ASP A 53 13.27 -10.23 5.83
N CYS A 54 13.98 -10.80 4.87
CA CYS A 54 14.39 -10.18 3.61
C CYS A 54 13.25 -9.39 2.93
N TRP A 55 12.03 -9.93 2.94
CA TRP A 55 10.83 -9.31 2.40
C TRP A 55 10.56 -7.93 3.01
N ALA A 56 10.75 -7.77 4.33
CA ALA A 56 10.55 -6.50 5.03
C ALA A 56 11.65 -5.49 4.70
N PHE A 57 12.89 -5.96 4.55
CA PHE A 57 14.03 -5.13 4.14
C PHE A 57 13.93 -4.65 2.69
N ALA A 58 13.61 -5.55 1.75
CA ALA A 58 13.38 -5.21 0.35
C ALA A 58 12.21 -4.25 0.19
N SER A 59 11.12 -4.49 0.91
CA SER A 59 9.93 -3.65 0.95
C SER A 59 10.21 -2.24 1.49
N THR A 60 10.87 -2.13 2.65
CA THR A 60 11.24 -0.82 3.20
C THR A 60 12.26 -0.09 2.35
N THR A 61 13.16 -0.80 1.65
CA THR A 61 14.08 -0.19 0.67
C THR A 61 13.33 0.39 -0.52
N ALA A 62 12.34 -0.33 -1.07
CA ALA A 62 11.49 0.19 -2.14
C ALA A 62 10.72 1.44 -1.71
N PHE A 63 10.16 1.43 -0.50
CA PHE A 63 9.45 2.57 0.08
C PHE A 63 10.40 3.77 0.30
N GLU A 64 11.56 3.57 0.91
CA GLU A 64 12.56 4.63 1.13
C GLU A 64 13.06 5.23 -0.19
N GLY A 65 13.30 4.39 -1.20
CA GLY A 65 13.63 4.86 -2.55
C GLY A 65 12.54 5.76 -3.14
N SER A 66 11.28 5.43 -2.89
CA SER A 66 10.11 6.22 -3.28
C SER A 66 10.01 7.56 -2.54
N LEU A 67 10.30 7.58 -1.24
CA LEU A 67 10.37 8.80 -0.43
C LEU A 67 11.46 9.74 -0.94
N LEU A 68 12.67 9.22 -1.18
CA LEU A 68 13.78 9.99 -1.74
C LEU A 68 13.45 10.54 -3.13
N LYS A 69 12.85 9.72 -4.00
CA LYS A 69 12.45 10.12 -5.35
C LYS A 69 11.47 11.28 -5.34
N ARG A 70 10.61 11.36 -4.32
CA ARG A 70 9.57 12.39 -4.15
C ARG A 70 10.01 13.57 -3.30
N GLY A 71 11.24 13.56 -2.78
CA GLY A 71 11.74 14.59 -1.87
C GLY A 71 11.02 14.61 -0.51
N LEU A 72 10.39 13.50 -0.13
CA LEU A 72 9.77 13.30 1.20
C LEU A 72 10.79 12.82 2.25
N MET A 73 11.98 12.43 1.80
CA MET A 73 13.15 12.12 2.62
C MET A 73 14.36 12.86 2.05
N SER A 74 15.21 13.38 2.92
CA SER A 74 16.27 14.35 2.62
C SER A 74 17.58 13.71 2.12
N GLY A 75 17.65 12.38 2.05
CA GLY A 75 18.82 11.63 1.59
C GLY A 75 19.14 10.39 2.44
N PRO A 76 20.19 9.63 2.09
CA PRO A 76 20.66 8.45 2.85
C PRO A 76 21.09 8.73 4.28
N THR A 77 21.36 10.00 4.62
CA THR A 77 21.82 10.44 5.96
C THR A 77 20.73 11.19 6.72
N ASP A 78 19.46 11.02 6.32
CA ASP A 78 18.35 11.78 6.91
C ASP A 78 18.26 11.55 8.43
N PRO A 79 18.47 12.61 9.26
CA PRO A 79 18.35 12.51 10.70
C PRO A 79 16.93 12.26 11.18
N SER A 80 15.91 12.43 10.32
CA SER A 80 14.51 12.09 10.64
C SER A 80 14.29 10.60 10.86
N GLY A 81 15.25 9.75 10.47
CA GLY A 81 15.21 8.29 10.67
C GLY A 81 14.82 7.51 9.42
N HIS A 82 15.09 6.21 9.45
CA HIS A 82 14.77 5.25 8.40
C HIS A 82 13.45 4.54 8.70
N LEU A 83 12.83 3.91 7.71
CA LEU A 83 11.71 3.02 7.97
C LEU A 83 12.18 1.79 8.73
N SER A 84 11.36 1.32 9.65
CA SER A 84 11.61 0.14 10.47
C SER A 84 11.16 -1.15 9.75
N PRO A 85 12.10 -1.95 9.20
CA PRO A 85 11.75 -3.30 8.75
C PRO A 85 11.35 -4.19 9.94
N TRP A 86 11.83 -3.88 11.16
CA TRP A 86 11.52 -4.65 12.36
C TRP A 86 10.06 -4.54 12.79
N HIS A 87 9.50 -3.33 12.81
CA HIS A 87 8.08 -3.14 13.09
C HIS A 87 7.22 -3.78 12.01
N LEU A 88 7.60 -3.64 10.73
CA LEU A 88 6.94 -4.35 9.63
C LEU A 88 6.96 -5.88 9.87
N ALA A 89 8.12 -6.47 10.14
CA ALA A 89 8.27 -7.91 10.31
C ALA A 89 7.51 -8.47 11.53
N THR A 90 7.38 -7.70 12.60
CA THR A 90 6.72 -8.14 13.85
C THR A 90 5.25 -7.73 13.96
N ARG A 91 4.78 -6.81 13.11
CA ARG A 91 3.43 -6.19 13.17
C ARG A 91 2.65 -6.27 11.86
N SER A 92 3.14 -6.99 10.86
CA SER A 92 2.43 -7.27 9.61
C SER A 92 1.24 -8.20 9.78
N GLY A 93 1.34 -9.12 10.75
CA GLY A 93 0.41 -10.25 10.96
C GLY A 93 1.04 -11.62 10.82
N THR A 94 2.34 -11.68 10.46
CA THR A 94 3.13 -12.91 10.61
C THR A 94 3.36 -13.24 12.09
N GLU A 95 3.46 -14.54 12.41
CA GLU A 95 3.74 -15.05 13.76
C GLU A 95 5.20 -15.55 13.89
N PRO A 96 6.22 -14.68 13.89
CA PRO A 96 7.59 -15.13 14.00
C PRO A 96 7.90 -15.73 15.38
N SER A 97 8.77 -16.76 15.42
CA SER A 97 9.32 -17.23 16.70
C SER A 97 10.35 -16.22 17.21
N LEU A 98 10.06 -15.57 18.34
CA LEU A 98 10.97 -14.60 18.97
C LEU A 98 12.06 -15.26 19.82
N THR A 99 11.90 -16.55 20.14
CA THR A 99 12.90 -17.35 20.84
C THR A 99 13.63 -18.27 19.86
N PRO A 100 14.97 -18.33 19.91
CA PRO A 100 15.72 -19.22 19.05
C PRO A 100 15.57 -20.67 19.50
N GLN A 101 15.61 -21.59 18.53
CA GLN A 101 15.49 -23.03 18.73
C GLN A 101 16.68 -23.75 18.11
N MET A 102 16.96 -24.97 18.58
CA MET A 102 18.01 -25.82 18.00
C MET A 102 17.44 -26.62 16.82
N GLU A 103 17.93 -26.36 15.63
CA GLU A 103 17.54 -27.01 14.38
C GLU A 103 18.78 -27.55 13.67
N ASP A 104 18.78 -28.85 13.36
CA ASP A 104 19.90 -29.56 12.68
C ASP A 104 21.31 -29.29 13.24
N GLY A 105 21.41 -29.01 14.55
CA GLY A 105 22.68 -28.77 15.25
C GLY A 105 23.13 -27.31 15.30
N HIS A 106 22.31 -26.38 14.82
CA HIS A 106 22.54 -24.94 14.85
C HIS A 106 21.37 -24.22 15.54
N LEU A 107 21.59 -23.01 16.07
CA LEU A 107 20.49 -22.17 16.54
C LEU A 107 19.86 -21.46 15.34
N SER A 108 18.53 -21.44 15.28
CA SER A 108 17.76 -20.72 14.27
C SER A 108 16.55 -20.07 14.92
N TYR A 109 16.00 -19.05 14.26
CA TYR A 109 14.67 -18.57 14.58
C TYR A 109 13.70 -19.14 13.56
N GLU A 110 12.70 -19.89 14.03
CA GLU A 110 11.71 -20.51 13.17
C GLU A 110 10.60 -19.53 12.74
N ASN A 111 9.93 -19.86 11.65
CA ASN A 111 8.73 -19.17 11.15
C ASN A 111 8.94 -17.68 10.81
N TRP A 112 10.14 -17.35 10.36
CA TRP A 112 10.40 -16.04 9.79
C TRP A 112 10.32 -16.09 8.26
N GLY A 113 9.48 -15.25 7.68
CA GLY A 113 9.25 -15.17 6.25
C GLY A 113 7.88 -14.57 5.94
N ALA A 114 7.76 -13.89 4.81
CA ALA A 114 6.49 -13.40 4.28
C ALA A 114 6.68 -13.02 2.81
N ASN A 115 5.77 -12.20 2.28
CA ASN A 115 5.84 -11.71 0.91
C ASN A 115 5.41 -10.22 0.84
N PHE A 116 5.52 -9.63 -0.35
CA PHE A 116 5.15 -8.22 -0.56
C PHE A 116 3.65 -7.91 -0.35
N TYR A 117 2.75 -8.90 -0.38
CA TYR A 117 1.36 -8.65 -0.04
C TYR A 117 1.18 -8.33 1.46
N HIS A 118 1.98 -8.93 2.34
CA HIS A 118 2.02 -8.56 3.77
C HIS A 118 2.47 -7.12 3.95
N SER A 119 3.44 -6.68 3.13
CA SER A 119 3.88 -5.29 3.11
C SER A 119 2.76 -4.34 2.70
N ILE A 120 2.00 -4.66 1.65
CA ILE A 120 0.84 -3.86 1.20
C ILE A 120 -0.20 -3.77 2.33
N GLY A 121 -0.51 -4.88 3.00
CA GLY A 121 -1.44 -4.88 4.12
C GLY A 121 -1.01 -3.95 5.24
N TYR A 122 0.23 -4.10 5.69
CA TYR A 122 0.80 -3.25 6.73
C TYR A 122 0.81 -1.77 6.35
N TYR A 123 1.25 -1.41 5.14
CA TYR A 123 1.35 0.00 4.74
C TYR A 123 0.00 0.67 4.50
N THR A 124 -1.03 -0.11 4.14
CA THR A 124 -2.36 0.45 3.84
C THR A 124 -3.32 0.42 5.03
N ARG A 125 -2.95 -0.22 6.15
CA ARG A 125 -3.85 -0.40 7.30
C ARG A 125 -4.20 0.93 7.99
N GLY A 126 -3.32 1.94 7.96
CA GLY A 126 -3.53 3.23 8.63
C GLY A 126 -3.10 3.22 10.11
N ARG A 127 -2.98 4.39 10.77
CA ARG A 127 -2.29 4.48 12.07
C ARG A 127 -2.91 3.60 13.16
N GLY A 128 -2.07 3.27 14.15
CA GLY A 128 -2.49 2.65 15.39
C GLY A 128 -2.34 1.13 15.38
N ALA A 129 -2.87 0.55 16.44
CA ALA A 129 -2.90 -0.86 16.67
C ALA A 129 -4.22 -1.44 16.15
N TRP A 130 -4.13 -2.63 15.56
CA TRP A 130 -5.24 -3.34 14.96
C TRP A 130 -5.32 -4.73 15.56
N ASP A 131 -6.52 -5.15 15.91
CA ASP A 131 -6.74 -6.50 16.40
C ASP A 131 -6.60 -7.49 15.25
N SER A 132 -6.10 -8.69 15.55
CA SER A 132 -6.05 -9.77 14.56
C SER A 132 -7.48 -10.21 14.24
N PRO A 133 -7.84 -10.40 12.96
CA PRO A 133 -9.15 -10.94 12.58
C PRO A 133 -9.32 -12.42 12.94
N THR A 134 -8.25 -13.12 13.32
CA THR A 134 -8.35 -14.50 13.81
C THR A 134 -8.67 -14.50 15.31
N PRO A 135 -9.68 -15.26 15.77
CA PRO A 135 -9.98 -15.40 17.20
C PRO A 135 -8.87 -16.04 18.05
N ASP A 136 -7.78 -16.54 17.42
CA ASP A 136 -6.65 -17.11 18.14
C ASP A 136 -5.78 -16.01 18.76
N SER A 137 -5.58 -16.11 20.07
CA SER A 137 -4.90 -15.12 20.92
C SER A 137 -3.38 -15.07 20.74
N THR A 138 -2.82 -15.88 19.85
CA THR A 138 -1.36 -15.99 19.61
C THR A 138 -0.84 -14.92 18.66
N ILE A 139 -1.68 -14.40 17.76
CA ILE A 139 -1.25 -13.40 16.78
C ILE A 139 -0.96 -12.09 17.51
N PRO A 140 0.27 -11.54 17.38
CA PRO A 140 0.58 -10.23 17.93
C PRO A 140 -0.36 -9.16 17.36
N GLN A 141 -0.73 -8.19 18.19
CA GLN A 141 -1.48 -7.03 17.71
C GLN A 141 -0.76 -6.39 16.50
N LEU A 142 -1.54 -6.09 15.47
CA LEU A 142 -1.08 -5.62 14.17
C LEU A 142 -0.82 -4.11 14.22
N GLY A 143 0.15 -3.63 13.45
CA GLY A 143 0.45 -2.20 13.30
C GLY A 143 0.06 -1.70 11.92
N GLY A 144 -0.11 -0.39 11.74
CA GLY A 144 -0.61 0.14 10.46
C GLY A 144 0.15 1.33 9.87
N GLY A 145 1.39 1.08 9.49
CA GLY A 145 1.99 1.91 8.44
C GLY A 145 3.50 1.95 8.51
N PRO A 146 4.16 2.62 7.55
CA PRO A 146 5.60 2.82 7.64
C PRO A 146 5.94 3.66 8.89
N VAL A 147 6.65 3.05 9.85
CA VAL A 147 7.12 3.73 11.06
C VAL A 147 8.61 4.02 10.98
N LEU A 148 9.02 5.13 11.62
CA LEU A 148 10.42 5.51 11.66
C LEU A 148 11.16 4.82 12.80
N THR A 149 12.42 4.45 12.56
CA THR A 149 13.33 3.96 13.61
C THR A 149 13.64 5.02 14.66
N SER A 150 13.54 6.30 14.29
CA SER A 150 13.78 7.45 15.18
C SER A 150 12.63 7.73 16.15
N SER A 151 11.41 7.26 15.86
CA SER A 151 10.24 7.56 16.69
C SER A 151 10.21 6.75 17.98
N ASN A 152 10.88 5.60 18.01
CA ASN A 152 11.01 4.74 19.18
C ASN A 152 12.25 3.85 19.02
N SER A 153 13.07 3.72 20.06
CA SER A 153 14.26 2.87 20.01
C SER A 153 13.94 1.40 19.75
N LEU A 154 12.75 0.92 20.12
CA LEU A 154 12.31 -0.45 19.81
C LEU A 154 11.93 -0.64 18.34
N ASN A 155 11.77 0.43 17.56
CA ASN A 155 11.59 0.31 16.11
C ASN A 155 12.93 0.02 15.42
N ALA A 156 14.07 0.19 16.09
CA ALA A 156 15.35 -0.20 15.54
C ALA A 156 15.45 -1.73 15.44
N TYR A 157 16.08 -2.21 14.38
CA TYR A 157 16.31 -3.63 14.20
C TYR A 157 17.26 -4.17 15.28
N PRO A 158 16.92 -5.26 16.00
CA PRO A 158 17.72 -5.75 17.12
C PRO A 158 18.91 -6.60 16.64
N SER A 159 19.72 -6.08 15.71
CA SER A 159 20.77 -6.84 15.02
C SER A 159 21.74 -7.56 15.97
N ALA A 160 22.18 -6.92 17.05
CA ALA A 160 23.12 -7.51 18.00
C ALA A 160 22.51 -8.66 18.81
N ALA A 161 21.23 -8.53 19.18
CA ALA A 161 20.51 -9.59 19.91
C ALA A 161 20.19 -10.78 19.01
N ALA A 162 19.81 -10.50 17.75
CA ALA A 162 19.58 -11.52 16.73
C ALA A 162 20.87 -12.30 16.41
N GLU A 163 22.00 -11.61 16.22
CA GLU A 163 23.31 -12.24 15.99
C GLU A 163 23.77 -13.09 17.18
N ALA A 164 23.43 -12.69 18.40
CA ALA A 164 23.74 -13.43 19.62
C ALA A 164 22.76 -14.58 19.93
N TYR A 165 21.73 -14.79 19.08
CA TYR A 165 20.61 -15.70 19.33
C TYR A 165 20.00 -15.50 20.73
N GLU A 166 19.66 -14.25 21.06
CA GLU A 166 18.93 -13.89 22.29
C GLU A 166 17.41 -14.06 22.11
N ASP A 167 16.67 -14.09 23.23
CA ASP A 167 15.21 -13.92 23.20
C ASP A 167 14.87 -12.50 22.72
N LEU A 168 14.15 -12.40 21.60
CA LEU A 168 13.81 -11.12 20.96
C LEU A 168 12.55 -10.47 21.53
N SER A 169 11.82 -11.14 22.41
CA SER A 169 10.58 -10.64 23.03
C SER A 169 10.72 -9.24 23.65
N PRO A 170 11.82 -8.88 24.34
CA PRO A 170 12.02 -7.54 24.90
C PRO A 170 12.21 -6.43 23.86
N TYR A 171 12.52 -6.79 22.61
CA TYR A 171 12.83 -5.85 21.53
C TYR A 171 11.65 -5.59 20.60
N VAL A 172 10.50 -6.26 20.80
CA VAL A 172 9.33 -6.07 19.93
C VAL A 172 8.70 -4.70 20.19
N PRO A 173 8.59 -3.81 19.18
CA PRO A 173 7.99 -2.51 19.36
C PRO A 173 6.49 -2.62 19.61
N PRO A 174 5.85 -1.65 20.31
CA PRO A 174 4.39 -1.60 20.40
C PRO A 174 3.73 -1.57 19.01
N ALA A 175 2.48 -2.02 18.90
CA ALA A 175 1.79 -2.05 17.62
C ALA A 175 1.36 -0.65 17.14
N ASP A 176 0.92 0.19 18.07
CA ASP A 176 0.34 1.53 17.88
C ASP A 176 1.36 2.65 17.62
N GLN A 177 2.44 2.34 16.91
CA GLN A 177 3.46 3.35 16.59
C GLN A 177 2.94 4.38 15.58
N PRO A 178 3.42 5.63 15.65
CA PRO A 178 2.96 6.67 14.74
C PRO A 178 3.48 6.42 13.32
N THR A 179 2.55 6.29 12.38
CA THR A 179 2.86 6.18 10.95
C THR A 179 3.41 7.50 10.41
N ALA A 180 4.58 7.44 9.78
CA ALA A 180 5.27 8.61 9.26
C ALA A 180 4.79 9.03 7.87
N PHE A 181 4.41 8.07 7.02
CA PHE A 181 4.07 8.31 5.61
C PHE A 181 2.87 7.47 5.16
N GLY A 182 2.27 7.88 4.06
CA GLY A 182 1.16 7.18 3.41
C GLY A 182 1.62 6.51 2.13
N VAL A 183 0.73 5.73 1.54
CA VAL A 183 0.93 5.08 0.26
C VAL A 183 -0.17 5.52 -0.69
N LYS A 184 0.21 6.09 -1.83
CA LYS A 184 -0.74 6.39 -2.92
C LYS A 184 -0.99 5.15 -3.77
N GLN A 185 0.03 4.32 -3.97
CA GLN A 185 -0.13 3.02 -4.61
C GLN A 185 0.99 2.07 -4.17
N ALA A 186 0.65 0.79 -4.03
CA ALA A 186 1.61 -0.29 -3.81
C ALA A 186 1.20 -1.46 -4.70
N VAL A 187 2.02 -1.70 -5.72
CA VAL A 187 1.61 -2.40 -6.94
C VAL A 187 2.69 -3.35 -7.39
N PHE A 188 2.32 -4.31 -8.23
CA PHE A 188 3.23 -5.25 -8.86
C PHE A 188 3.43 -4.90 -10.33
N ILE A 189 4.68 -4.67 -10.72
CA ILE A 189 5.00 -4.20 -12.07
C ILE A 189 4.88 -5.32 -13.10
N ASN A 190 5.08 -6.60 -12.74
CA ASN A 190 5.33 -7.66 -13.71
C ASN A 190 4.44 -8.92 -13.57
N GLN A 191 3.25 -8.83 -12.95
CA GLN A 191 2.33 -9.97 -12.74
C GLN A 191 1.58 -10.43 -14.02
N GLY A 192 1.79 -9.80 -15.17
CA GLY A 192 1.20 -10.18 -16.46
C GLY A 192 2.08 -11.06 -17.37
N GLN A 193 1.47 -11.65 -18.41
CA GLN A 193 2.18 -12.41 -19.44
C GLN A 193 2.82 -11.47 -20.46
N HIS A 194 4.07 -11.08 -20.22
CA HIS A 194 4.82 -10.16 -21.05
C HIS A 194 6.04 -10.82 -21.70
N SER A 195 6.46 -10.32 -22.86
CA SER A 195 7.73 -10.73 -23.47
C SER A 195 8.91 -10.37 -22.56
N ALA A 196 10.03 -11.08 -22.66
CA ALA A 196 11.21 -10.79 -21.83
C ALA A 196 11.71 -9.33 -21.97
N SER A 197 11.74 -8.80 -23.19
CA SER A 197 12.13 -7.40 -23.42
C SER A 197 11.12 -6.40 -22.86
N THR A 198 9.83 -6.74 -22.92
CA THR A 198 8.78 -5.95 -22.26
C THR A 198 9.01 -5.93 -20.75
N GLN A 199 9.23 -7.09 -20.11
CA GLN A 199 9.49 -7.15 -18.66
C GLN A 199 10.68 -6.28 -18.24
N ILE A 200 11.79 -6.34 -18.98
CA ILE A 200 12.97 -5.50 -18.73
C ILE A 200 12.59 -4.01 -18.78
N ASN A 201 11.88 -3.59 -19.82
CA ASN A 201 11.47 -2.19 -19.98
C ASN A 201 10.56 -1.74 -18.83
N ARG A 202 9.61 -2.58 -18.42
CA ARG A 202 8.71 -2.28 -17.29
C ARG A 202 9.47 -2.09 -15.97
N ILE A 203 10.50 -2.90 -15.71
CA ILE A 203 11.38 -2.70 -14.54
C ILE A 203 12.15 -1.39 -14.65
N LYS A 204 12.67 -1.04 -15.83
CA LYS A 204 13.37 0.25 -16.05
C LYS A 204 12.42 1.43 -15.83
N ASP A 205 11.19 1.38 -16.34
CA ASP A 205 10.15 2.38 -16.09
C ASP A 205 9.83 2.49 -14.59
N GLY A 206 9.73 1.34 -13.91
CA GLY A 206 9.53 1.26 -12.47
C GLY A 206 10.63 1.97 -11.69
N LEU A 207 11.90 1.70 -12.01
CA LEU A 207 13.05 2.34 -11.36
C LEU A 207 13.09 3.85 -11.60
N LEU A 208 12.74 4.28 -12.81
CA LEU A 208 12.70 5.70 -13.17
C LEU A 208 11.55 6.45 -12.48
N THR A 209 10.45 5.77 -12.17
CA THR A 209 9.23 6.41 -11.66
C THR A 209 9.06 6.26 -10.15
N PHE A 210 9.28 5.06 -9.61
CA PHE A 210 9.10 4.75 -8.20
C PHE A 210 10.37 4.84 -7.37
N GLY A 211 11.56 4.70 -7.97
CA GLY A 211 12.80 4.47 -7.23
C GLY A 211 13.07 2.97 -7.09
N ALA A 212 13.61 2.52 -5.97
CA ALA A 212 13.92 1.10 -5.77
C ALA A 212 12.67 0.22 -5.85
N LEU A 213 12.83 -1.02 -6.32
CA LEU A 213 11.75 -2.00 -6.48
C LEU A 213 12.08 -3.28 -5.71
N GLY A 214 11.13 -3.85 -4.97
CA GLY A 214 11.31 -5.17 -4.34
C GLY A 214 11.12 -6.29 -5.35
N THR A 215 11.93 -7.34 -5.33
CA THR A 215 11.75 -8.54 -6.15
C THR A 215 12.09 -9.80 -5.36
N ALA A 216 11.32 -10.85 -5.60
CA ALA A 216 11.64 -12.19 -5.13
C ALA A 216 12.67 -12.86 -6.04
N ILE A 217 13.56 -13.65 -5.46
CA ILE A 217 14.56 -14.47 -6.14
C ILE A 217 14.67 -15.84 -5.47
N TYR A 218 15.24 -16.80 -6.19
CA TYR A 218 15.84 -17.96 -5.56
C TYR A 218 17.31 -17.65 -5.33
N MET A 219 17.84 -17.92 -4.14
CA MET A 219 19.17 -17.52 -3.71
C MET A 219 20.04 -18.72 -3.33
N ASP A 220 20.86 -19.18 -4.28
CA ASP A 220 21.92 -20.14 -4.03
C ASP A 220 23.29 -19.43 -3.97
N GLN A 221 23.83 -19.23 -2.76
CA GLN A 221 25.12 -18.57 -2.59
C GLN A 221 26.30 -19.33 -3.22
N SER A 222 26.16 -20.63 -3.52
CA SER A 222 27.23 -21.45 -4.08
C SER A 222 27.51 -21.13 -5.55
N ILE A 223 26.53 -20.56 -6.27
CA ILE A 223 26.66 -20.21 -7.70
C ILE A 223 27.01 -18.74 -7.93
N ILE A 224 27.10 -17.92 -6.86
CA ILE A 224 27.55 -16.53 -6.98
C ILE A 224 29.02 -16.49 -7.45
N ASN A 225 29.29 -15.74 -8.51
CA ASN A 225 30.64 -15.41 -8.90
C ASN A 225 31.21 -14.32 -7.98
N LYS A 226 32.02 -14.74 -7.00
CA LYS A 226 32.65 -13.84 -6.02
C LYS A 226 33.75 -12.94 -6.58
N THR A 227 34.13 -13.09 -7.85
CA THR A 227 35.15 -12.24 -8.48
C THR A 227 34.59 -10.88 -8.88
N ASP A 228 33.37 -10.85 -9.38
CA ASP A 228 32.69 -9.65 -9.90
C ASP A 228 31.27 -9.47 -9.35
N TRP A 229 30.90 -10.28 -8.35
CA TRP A 229 29.62 -10.32 -7.66
C TRP A 229 28.45 -10.40 -8.65
N THR A 230 28.53 -11.34 -9.59
CA THR A 230 27.47 -11.64 -10.54
C THR A 230 26.75 -12.96 -10.20
N TYR A 231 25.46 -13.00 -10.52
CA TYR A 231 24.57 -14.12 -10.24
C TYR A 231 23.60 -14.35 -11.39
N ILE A 232 23.29 -15.62 -11.63
CA ILE A 232 22.17 -16.03 -12.47
C ILE A 232 21.70 -17.40 -12.00
N TYR A 233 20.41 -17.50 -11.72
CA TYR A 233 19.75 -18.77 -11.51
C TYR A 233 18.82 -19.09 -12.68
N THR A 234 18.97 -20.26 -13.29
CA THR A 234 18.15 -20.69 -14.44
C THR A 234 17.35 -21.96 -14.15
N GLY A 235 17.20 -22.33 -12.87
CA GLY A 235 16.46 -23.51 -12.46
C GLY A 235 14.97 -23.24 -12.28
N SER A 236 14.29 -24.12 -11.54
CA SER A 236 12.84 -24.12 -11.35
C SER A 236 12.40 -24.16 -9.88
N GLU A 237 13.34 -24.02 -8.94
CA GLU A 237 13.00 -23.94 -7.52
C GLU A 237 12.17 -22.69 -7.22
N SER A 238 11.35 -22.75 -6.17
CA SER A 238 10.58 -21.60 -5.71
C SER A 238 11.50 -20.54 -5.12
N THR A 239 11.11 -19.27 -5.21
CA THR A 239 11.83 -18.15 -4.57
C THR A 239 11.90 -18.34 -3.06
N ASP A 240 13.03 -17.99 -2.46
CA ASP A 240 13.32 -18.10 -1.03
C ASP A 240 13.96 -16.83 -0.42
N HIS A 241 14.20 -15.80 -1.22
CA HIS A 241 14.79 -14.54 -0.76
C HIS A 241 14.20 -13.34 -1.51
N ASP A 242 14.07 -12.21 -0.83
CA ASP A 242 13.59 -10.95 -1.40
C ASP A 242 14.68 -9.87 -1.34
N VAL A 243 14.86 -9.16 -2.43
CA VAL A 243 15.91 -8.14 -2.59
C VAL A 243 15.37 -6.90 -3.28
N ALA A 244 16.12 -5.79 -3.24
CA ALA A 244 15.74 -4.58 -3.96
C ALA A 244 16.52 -4.43 -5.28
N ILE A 245 15.82 -4.30 -6.40
CA ILE A 245 16.37 -3.81 -7.65
C ILE A 245 16.59 -2.30 -7.50
N VAL A 246 17.82 -1.86 -7.73
CA VAL A 246 18.24 -0.47 -7.53
C VAL A 246 18.96 0.14 -8.73
N GLY A 247 18.99 -0.57 -9.85
CA GLY A 247 19.63 -0.10 -11.07
C GLY A 247 19.74 -1.19 -12.12
N TRP A 248 20.39 -0.86 -13.22
CA TRP A 248 20.68 -1.79 -14.30
C TRP A 248 21.91 -1.38 -15.10
N ASP A 249 22.46 -2.34 -15.85
CA ASP A 249 23.49 -2.12 -16.87
C ASP A 249 23.33 -3.16 -17.99
N ASP A 250 22.92 -2.69 -19.16
CA ASP A 250 22.68 -3.48 -20.38
C ASP A 250 23.97 -4.13 -20.92
N SER A 251 25.14 -3.61 -20.52
CA SER A 251 26.46 -4.10 -20.92
C SER A 251 27.10 -5.06 -19.93
N LYS A 252 26.48 -5.26 -18.74
CA LYS A 252 27.02 -6.14 -17.71
C LYS A 252 27.08 -7.58 -18.22
N VAL A 253 28.26 -8.17 -18.19
CA VAL A 253 28.47 -9.59 -18.51
C VAL A 253 28.27 -10.40 -17.23
N VAL A 254 27.43 -11.43 -17.31
CA VAL A 254 27.22 -12.40 -16.22
C VAL A 254 27.62 -13.78 -16.72
N SER A 255 28.55 -14.45 -16.03
CA SER A 255 28.98 -15.79 -16.40
C SER A 255 27.79 -16.76 -16.35
N GLY A 256 27.56 -17.51 -17.42
CA GLY A 256 26.43 -18.44 -17.54
C GLY A 256 25.19 -17.85 -18.25
N ALA A 257 25.11 -16.53 -18.41
CA ALA A 257 24.09 -15.89 -19.25
C ALA A 257 24.44 -15.99 -20.74
N SER A 258 23.41 -16.02 -21.59
CA SER A 258 23.58 -16.05 -23.05
C SER A 258 23.73 -14.67 -23.70
N SER A 259 23.36 -13.61 -22.99
CA SER A 259 23.43 -12.21 -23.39
C SER A 259 23.95 -11.32 -22.24
N THR A 260 24.31 -10.07 -22.57
CA THR A 260 24.64 -9.06 -21.54
C THR A 260 23.38 -8.42 -21.00
N GLY A 261 23.49 -7.86 -19.80
CA GLY A 261 22.39 -7.15 -19.14
C GLY A 261 22.14 -7.71 -17.75
N ALA A 262 22.17 -6.85 -16.76
CA ALA A 262 21.91 -7.23 -15.38
C ALA A 262 21.23 -6.13 -14.58
N TRP A 263 20.48 -6.55 -13.58
CA TRP A 263 19.96 -5.74 -12.49
C TRP A 263 21.04 -5.51 -11.44
N LEU A 264 21.21 -4.27 -11.01
CA LEU A 264 21.95 -3.96 -9.79
C LEU A 264 21.02 -4.19 -8.60
N ILE A 265 21.45 -5.01 -7.65
CA ILE A 265 20.65 -5.43 -6.51
C ILE A 265 21.27 -4.92 -5.22
N GLN A 266 20.43 -4.36 -4.35
CA GLN A 266 20.75 -4.11 -2.95
C GLN A 266 20.24 -5.29 -2.11
N ASN A 267 21.15 -5.95 -1.40
CA ASN A 267 20.82 -7.05 -0.49
C ASN A 267 20.57 -6.53 0.94
N SER A 268 20.27 -7.43 1.86
CA SER A 268 19.97 -7.16 3.28
C SER A 268 20.88 -7.95 4.24
N TRP A 269 22.10 -8.30 3.81
CA TRP A 269 23.08 -9.04 4.63
C TRP A 269 24.26 -8.18 5.08
N GLY A 270 24.03 -6.86 5.19
CA GLY A 270 25.05 -5.89 5.58
C GLY A 270 26.03 -5.53 4.46
N SER A 271 26.79 -4.47 4.70
CA SER A 271 27.74 -3.92 3.73
C SER A 271 29.02 -4.75 3.55
N ASP A 272 29.32 -5.66 4.49
CA ASP A 272 30.51 -6.51 4.43
C ASP A 272 30.31 -7.71 3.50
N TRP A 273 29.06 -8.03 3.15
CA TRP A 273 28.73 -9.03 2.15
C TRP A 273 28.70 -8.42 0.75
N GLY A 274 29.09 -9.15 -0.28
CA GLY A 274 28.96 -8.68 -1.66
C GLY A 274 29.95 -7.56 -2.03
N ASP A 275 29.57 -6.75 -3.01
CA ASP A 275 30.24 -5.50 -3.38
C ASP A 275 29.68 -4.34 -2.55
N GLY A 276 29.98 -4.32 -1.25
CA GLY A 276 29.46 -3.30 -0.33
C GLY A 276 27.97 -3.50 0.01
N GLY A 277 27.49 -4.74 -0.01
CA GLY A 277 26.08 -5.11 0.15
C GLY A 277 25.30 -5.23 -1.16
N TYR A 278 25.97 -5.07 -2.30
CA TYR A 278 25.38 -5.12 -3.63
C TYR A 278 25.91 -6.29 -4.45
N PHE A 279 25.14 -6.70 -5.46
CA PHE A 279 25.56 -7.67 -6.47
C PHE A 279 24.73 -7.46 -7.74
N TRP A 280 25.06 -8.20 -8.80
CA TRP A 280 24.42 -8.10 -10.11
C TRP A 280 23.71 -9.39 -10.46
N ILE A 281 22.42 -9.31 -10.82
CA ILE A 281 21.65 -10.47 -11.30
C ILE A 281 21.37 -10.30 -12.79
N SER A 282 21.69 -11.32 -13.60
CA SER A 282 21.38 -11.31 -15.04
C SER A 282 19.89 -11.08 -15.32
N TYR A 283 19.56 -10.38 -16.41
CA TYR A 283 18.18 -10.30 -16.91
C TYR A 283 17.57 -11.67 -17.24
N GLU A 284 18.41 -12.68 -17.48
CA GLU A 284 17.98 -14.04 -17.80
C GLU A 284 17.59 -14.86 -16.56
N ASP A 285 17.88 -14.37 -15.35
CA ASP A 285 17.54 -15.04 -14.09
C ASP A 285 16.06 -15.46 -14.01
N ALA A 286 15.78 -16.65 -13.51
CA ALA A 286 14.45 -17.27 -13.54
C ALA A 286 13.37 -16.48 -12.78
N HIS A 287 13.75 -15.63 -11.82
CA HIS A 287 12.80 -14.95 -10.93
C HIS A 287 12.97 -13.43 -10.88
N ALA A 288 14.20 -12.92 -10.84
CA ALA A 288 14.48 -11.51 -10.59
C ALA A 288 13.82 -10.60 -11.64
N GLY A 289 12.94 -9.70 -11.18
CA GLY A 289 12.22 -8.79 -12.07
C GLY A 289 11.21 -9.49 -12.99
N LYS A 290 10.78 -10.72 -12.69
CA LYS A 290 9.82 -11.48 -13.53
C LYS A 290 8.48 -11.70 -12.84
N SER A 291 8.48 -12.08 -11.57
CA SER A 291 7.27 -12.27 -10.76
C SER A 291 7.39 -11.52 -9.44
N SER A 292 6.26 -11.09 -8.87
CA SER A 292 6.21 -10.43 -7.55
C SER A 292 7.17 -9.23 -7.41
N THR A 293 7.36 -8.44 -8.46
CA THR A 293 8.18 -7.21 -8.38
C THR A 293 7.34 -6.03 -7.89
N MET A 294 7.49 -5.69 -6.61
CA MET A 294 6.73 -4.64 -5.94
C MET A 294 7.31 -3.25 -6.18
N ALA A 295 6.44 -2.29 -6.43
CA ALA A 295 6.73 -0.87 -6.44
C ALA A 295 5.82 -0.13 -5.47
N ILE A 296 6.34 0.95 -4.88
CA ILE A 296 5.60 1.79 -3.94
C ILE A 296 5.68 3.24 -4.40
N GLU A 297 4.53 3.91 -4.37
CA GLU A 297 4.42 5.36 -4.41
C GLU A 297 4.10 5.90 -3.02
N ALA A 298 5.10 6.49 -2.38
CA ALA A 298 4.95 7.14 -1.09
C ALA A 298 4.22 8.48 -1.20
N MET A 299 3.52 8.88 -0.14
CA MET A 299 2.92 10.20 0.00
C MET A 299 3.06 10.73 1.44
N SER A 300 2.94 12.05 1.60
CA SER A 300 2.87 12.67 2.92
C SER A 300 1.51 12.42 3.58
N MET A 301 1.51 12.27 4.91
CA MET A 301 0.30 12.13 5.74
C MET A 301 0.02 13.37 6.59
N GLU A 302 0.70 14.50 6.35
CA GLU A 302 0.62 15.72 7.17
C GLU A 302 -0.81 16.26 7.33
N ASN A 303 -1.63 16.17 6.27
CA ASN A 303 -2.99 16.73 6.24
C ASN A 303 -4.09 15.68 6.43
N TYR A 304 -3.71 14.41 6.62
CA TYR A 304 -4.65 13.29 6.62
C TYR A 304 -4.95 12.82 8.05
N SER A 305 -6.16 12.27 8.21
CA SER A 305 -6.62 11.65 9.44
C SER A 305 -5.71 10.51 9.82
N GLN A 306 -5.60 10.32 11.13
CA GLN A 306 -4.88 9.19 11.67
C GLN A 306 -5.65 7.88 11.45
N THR A 307 -6.99 7.96 11.36
CA THR A 307 -7.85 6.81 11.13
C THR A 307 -8.17 6.66 9.64
N VAL A 308 -7.86 5.48 9.08
CA VAL A 308 -8.30 5.07 7.74
C VAL A 308 -9.64 4.36 7.90
N LEU A 309 -10.66 4.80 7.17
CA LEU A 309 -11.97 4.16 7.18
C LEU A 309 -11.90 2.94 6.29
N GLN A 310 -12.04 1.73 6.81
CA GLN A 310 -11.95 0.53 5.99
C GLN A 310 -12.86 -0.56 6.54
N ASN A 311 -13.34 -1.40 5.65
CA ASN A 311 -14.14 -2.58 6.00
C ASN A 311 -13.28 -3.85 6.12
N GLN A 312 -11.98 -3.80 5.84
CA GLN A 312 -11.06 -4.95 5.90
C GLN A 312 -9.87 -4.77 6.84
N TYR A 313 -9.37 -5.90 7.36
CA TYR A 313 -8.15 -5.98 8.18
C TYR A 313 -6.86 -6.27 7.40
N PHE A 314 -6.96 -6.68 6.13
CA PHE A 314 -5.84 -7.10 5.29
C PHE A 314 -4.92 -8.07 6.02
N TYR A 315 -5.44 -9.27 6.24
CA TYR A 315 -4.70 -10.38 6.80
C TYR A 315 -4.09 -11.20 5.66
N ALA A 316 -2.85 -10.89 5.31
CA ALA A 316 -2.04 -11.82 4.56
C ALA A 316 -1.59 -12.89 5.57
N ASP A 317 -2.17 -14.08 5.48
CA ASP A 317 -1.37 -15.27 5.71
C ASP A 317 -0.46 -15.44 4.48
N ASN A 318 0.31 -16.52 4.38
CA ASN A 318 1.20 -16.83 3.25
C ASN A 318 0.57 -16.66 1.85
N TYR A 319 -0.76 -16.56 1.76
CA TYR A 319 -1.51 -16.08 0.61
C TYR A 319 -2.57 -15.06 1.05
N LEU A 320 -2.61 -13.88 0.43
CA LEU A 320 -3.89 -13.19 0.28
C LEU A 320 -4.81 -14.15 -0.48
N GLN A 321 -5.90 -14.59 0.14
CA GLN A 321 -6.95 -15.28 -0.59
C GLN A 321 -7.87 -14.21 -1.19
N ILE A 322 -7.33 -13.53 -2.19
CA ILE A 322 -8.12 -12.71 -3.09
C ILE A 322 -8.91 -13.68 -3.97
N GLU A 323 -10.22 -13.71 -3.77
CA GLU A 323 -11.13 -14.45 -4.61
C GLU A 323 -11.62 -13.57 -5.76
N GLU A 324 -11.78 -14.19 -6.92
CA GLU A 324 -12.34 -13.54 -8.10
C GLU A 324 -13.83 -13.87 -8.19
N LEU A 325 -14.66 -12.84 -8.32
CA LEU A 325 -16.09 -12.99 -8.54
C LEU A 325 -16.47 -12.33 -9.86
N SER A 326 -17.14 -13.09 -10.74
CA SER A 326 -17.53 -12.67 -12.10
C SER A 326 -18.68 -11.65 -12.10
N THR A 327 -18.41 -10.45 -11.59
CA THR A 327 -19.27 -9.27 -11.61
C THR A 327 -18.43 -8.02 -11.80
N MET A 328 -19.05 -6.94 -12.26
CA MET A 328 -18.39 -5.66 -12.53
C MET A 328 -18.60 -4.64 -11.40
N SER A 329 -19.33 -4.95 -10.33
CA SER A 329 -19.69 -3.95 -9.33
C SER A 329 -19.65 -4.48 -7.90
N ALA A 330 -18.98 -3.72 -7.03
CA ALA A 330 -18.90 -3.97 -5.61
C ALA A 330 -19.32 -2.73 -4.80
N ALA A 331 -19.85 -2.96 -3.61
CA ALA A 331 -20.16 -1.93 -2.64
C ALA A 331 -19.40 -2.17 -1.33
N ALA A 332 -18.93 -1.10 -0.71
CA ALA A 332 -18.44 -1.08 0.65
C ALA A 332 -19.18 -0.02 1.47
N ILE A 333 -19.58 -0.39 2.68
CA ILE A 333 -20.20 0.52 3.63
C ILE A 333 -19.17 0.82 4.72
N LEU A 334 -18.80 2.08 4.85
CA LEU A 334 -17.80 2.55 5.82
C LEU A 334 -18.48 3.45 6.85
N THR A 335 -18.09 3.32 8.11
CA THR A 335 -18.56 4.19 9.19
C THR A 335 -17.48 5.21 9.55
N VAL A 336 -17.86 6.50 9.58
CA VAL A 336 -16.93 7.59 9.89
C VAL A 336 -16.64 7.62 11.38
N ALA A 337 -15.40 7.32 11.78
CA ALA A 337 -15.01 7.36 13.19
C ALA A 337 -14.87 8.80 13.72
N GLU A 338 -14.34 9.70 12.90
CA GLU A 338 -14.07 11.10 13.26
C GLU A 338 -14.50 12.04 12.13
N ALA A 339 -15.02 13.21 12.50
CA ALA A 339 -15.44 14.21 11.51
C ALA A 339 -14.26 14.69 10.66
N GLY A 340 -14.47 14.82 9.35
CA GLY A 340 -13.42 15.17 8.41
C GLY A 340 -13.93 15.30 6.99
N MET A 341 -13.00 15.43 6.04
CA MET A 341 -13.31 15.49 4.61
C MET A 341 -12.78 14.24 3.91
N LEU A 342 -13.66 13.44 3.30
CA LEU A 342 -13.22 12.33 2.47
C LEU A 342 -12.56 12.87 1.19
N ASP A 343 -11.30 12.53 0.97
CA ASP A 343 -10.49 13.01 -0.17
C ASP A 343 -10.18 11.91 -1.18
N ALA A 344 -10.05 10.65 -0.73
CA ALA A 344 -9.73 9.55 -1.63
C ALA A 344 -10.27 8.20 -1.15
N ILE A 345 -10.43 7.28 -2.09
CA ILE A 345 -10.78 5.87 -1.85
C ILE A 345 -9.64 4.97 -2.33
N GLY A 346 -9.08 4.18 -1.42
CA GLY A 346 -8.17 3.09 -1.71
C GLY A 346 -8.94 1.85 -2.17
N ILE A 347 -8.55 1.28 -3.30
CA ILE A 347 -9.07 0.00 -3.81
C ILE A 347 -7.92 -0.95 -4.16
N ILE A 348 -8.25 -2.21 -4.45
CA ILE A 348 -7.32 -3.17 -5.04
C ILE A 348 -7.81 -3.62 -6.41
N THR A 349 -6.87 -3.79 -7.34
CA THR A 349 -7.07 -4.38 -8.66
C THR A 349 -6.30 -5.70 -8.76
N GLY A 350 -6.91 -6.69 -9.41
CA GLY A 350 -6.27 -7.97 -9.74
C GLY A 350 -5.85 -8.10 -11.21
N ALA A 351 -6.11 -7.09 -12.04
CA ALA A 351 -5.73 -7.06 -13.45
C ALA A 351 -5.11 -5.70 -13.87
N GLU A 352 -4.28 -5.73 -14.91
CA GLU A 352 -3.64 -4.55 -15.49
C GLU A 352 -4.60 -3.75 -16.38
N ASN A 353 -4.37 -2.43 -16.49
CA ASN A 353 -5.14 -1.50 -17.34
C ASN A 353 -6.65 -1.48 -17.05
N MET A 354 -7.00 -1.58 -15.78
CA MET A 354 -8.39 -1.57 -15.31
C MET A 354 -8.92 -0.13 -15.27
N THR A 355 -10.02 0.17 -15.95
CA THR A 355 -10.77 1.41 -15.70
C THR A 355 -11.78 1.16 -14.60
N VAL A 356 -11.72 1.99 -13.57
CA VAL A 356 -12.64 1.92 -12.43
C VAL A 356 -13.43 3.21 -12.32
N ARG A 357 -14.68 3.09 -11.92
CA ARG A 357 -15.55 4.20 -11.57
C ARG A 357 -15.93 4.07 -10.11
N VAL A 358 -15.47 5.01 -9.30
CA VAL A 358 -15.77 5.09 -7.87
C VAL A 358 -16.87 6.12 -7.67
N SER A 359 -17.99 5.69 -7.10
CA SER A 359 -19.13 6.54 -6.77
C SER A 359 -19.40 6.52 -5.28
N ILE A 360 -19.62 7.70 -4.68
CA ILE A 360 -19.93 7.84 -3.26
C ILE A 360 -21.41 8.21 -3.10
N TYR A 361 -22.09 7.52 -2.20
CA TYR A 361 -23.50 7.68 -1.88
C TYR A 361 -23.66 8.07 -0.40
N THR A 362 -24.85 8.54 -0.04
CA THR A 362 -25.12 9.04 1.33
C THR A 362 -25.33 7.94 2.36
N SER A 363 -26.04 6.88 1.99
CA SER A 363 -26.43 5.78 2.88
C SER A 363 -26.81 4.55 2.06
N TRP A 364 -26.93 3.41 2.73
CA TRP A 364 -27.52 2.18 2.24
C TRP A 364 -28.95 2.04 2.79
N ASP A 365 -29.91 1.75 1.93
CA ASP A 365 -31.27 1.44 2.36
C ASP A 365 -31.42 -0.08 2.51
N ASP A 366 -31.48 -0.56 3.74
CA ASP A 366 -31.69 -1.98 4.05
C ASP A 366 -33.03 -2.53 3.52
N VAL A 367 -34.02 -1.68 3.25
CA VAL A 367 -35.34 -2.12 2.74
C VAL A 367 -35.29 -2.35 1.24
N THR A 368 -34.68 -1.43 0.48
CA THR A 368 -34.52 -1.59 -0.97
C THR A 368 -33.24 -2.32 -1.36
N ASN A 369 -32.35 -2.56 -0.40
CA ASN A 369 -31.04 -3.18 -0.56
C ASN A 369 -30.20 -2.50 -1.66
N ALA A 370 -30.09 -1.17 -1.56
CA ALA A 370 -29.49 -0.34 -2.58
C ALA A 370 -28.90 0.96 -2.00
N PRO A 371 -27.94 1.60 -2.68
CA PRO A 371 -27.39 2.88 -2.26
C PRO A 371 -28.38 4.05 -2.48
N GLU A 372 -28.38 5.01 -1.55
CA GLU A 372 -29.21 6.22 -1.57
C GLU A 372 -28.41 7.49 -1.88
N ASP A 373 -28.97 8.35 -2.74
CA ASP A 373 -28.45 9.68 -3.13
C ASP A 373 -26.96 9.71 -3.52
N LEU A 374 -26.69 9.68 -4.83
CA LEU A 374 -25.33 9.84 -5.36
C LEU A 374 -24.77 11.23 -5.01
N LEU A 375 -23.58 11.26 -4.39
CA LEU A 375 -22.86 12.48 -4.03
C LEU A 375 -21.82 12.86 -5.09
N ILE A 376 -20.97 11.91 -5.47
CA ILE A 376 -19.88 12.15 -6.42
C ILE A 376 -19.52 10.87 -7.18
N THR A 377 -18.97 11.04 -8.37
CA THR A 377 -18.36 9.96 -9.15
C THR A 377 -17.00 10.41 -9.67
N THR A 378 -16.02 9.53 -9.57
CA THR A 378 -14.68 9.68 -10.15
C THR A 378 -14.36 8.45 -11.00
N THR A 379 -13.69 8.65 -12.12
CA THR A 379 -13.23 7.56 -12.98
C THR A 379 -11.72 7.67 -13.14
N ASP A 380 -11.02 6.55 -13.01
CA ASP A 380 -9.58 6.46 -13.19
C ASP A 380 -9.20 5.18 -13.92
N THR A 381 -8.02 5.16 -14.55
CA THR A 381 -7.45 3.98 -15.21
C THR A 381 -6.20 3.55 -14.48
N LEU A 382 -6.23 2.32 -13.95
CA LEU A 382 -5.21 1.72 -13.11
C LEU A 382 -4.41 0.71 -13.93
N GLU A 383 -3.20 1.10 -14.31
CA GLU A 383 -2.37 0.31 -15.24
C GLU A 383 -1.75 -0.93 -14.61
N LEU A 384 -1.55 -0.91 -13.30
CA LEU A 384 -0.84 -1.94 -12.54
C LEU A 384 -1.79 -2.71 -11.64
N ILE A 385 -1.35 -3.89 -11.22
CA ILE A 385 -2.06 -4.75 -10.26
C ILE A 385 -1.64 -4.36 -8.85
N GLY A 386 -2.58 -4.18 -7.94
CA GLY A 386 -2.30 -3.98 -6.52
C GLY A 386 -3.19 -2.91 -5.89
N TYR A 387 -2.66 -2.22 -4.87
CA TYR A 387 -3.36 -1.17 -4.16
C TYR A 387 -3.21 0.18 -4.86
N HIS A 388 -4.33 0.90 -4.99
CA HIS A 388 -4.41 2.23 -5.58
C HIS A 388 -5.29 3.15 -4.75
N LEU A 389 -4.82 4.36 -4.49
CA LEU A 389 -5.58 5.44 -3.90
C LEU A 389 -6.14 6.33 -5.01
N ILE A 390 -7.47 6.36 -5.14
CA ILE A 390 -8.22 7.14 -6.13
C ILE A 390 -8.70 8.43 -5.49
N GLU A 391 -8.11 9.55 -5.88
CA GLU A 391 -8.51 10.88 -5.42
C GLU A 391 -9.91 11.24 -5.93
N LEU A 392 -10.79 11.66 -5.04
CA LEU A 392 -12.13 12.13 -5.42
C LEU A 392 -12.05 13.47 -6.14
N SER A 393 -12.99 13.71 -7.05
CA SER A 393 -13.05 14.99 -7.79
C SER A 393 -13.37 16.20 -6.91
N GLU A 394 -14.00 15.99 -5.75
CA GLU A 394 -14.26 16.98 -4.70
C GLU A 394 -14.20 16.31 -3.32
N GLU A 395 -13.81 17.08 -2.32
CA GLU A 395 -13.79 16.65 -0.91
C GLU A 395 -15.21 16.61 -0.33
N LEU A 396 -15.55 15.54 0.41
CA LEU A 396 -16.88 15.35 0.99
C LEU A 396 -16.85 15.45 2.52
N ALA A 397 -17.62 16.37 3.10
CA ALA A 397 -17.69 16.57 4.54
C ALA A 397 -18.55 15.50 5.24
N TYR A 398 -18.00 14.91 6.30
CA TYR A 398 -18.68 13.93 7.14
C TYR A 398 -18.52 14.26 8.63
N GLU A 399 -19.54 13.89 9.41
CA GLU A 399 -19.49 13.89 10.87
C GLU A 399 -19.21 12.48 11.40
N ALA A 400 -18.71 12.37 12.64
CA ALA A 400 -18.56 11.08 13.30
C ALA A 400 -19.91 10.34 13.38
N GLY A 401 -19.90 9.05 13.03
CA GLY A 401 -21.07 8.18 12.93
C GLY A 401 -21.87 8.31 11.64
N ASP A 402 -21.49 9.20 10.72
CA ASP A 402 -22.08 9.18 9.38
C ASP A 402 -21.61 7.93 8.61
N GLU A 403 -22.48 7.47 7.70
CA GLU A 403 -22.17 6.39 6.77
C GLU A 403 -21.60 6.93 5.45
N ILE A 404 -20.69 6.16 4.85
CA ILE A 404 -20.17 6.35 3.49
C ILE A 404 -20.43 5.06 2.73
N VAL A 405 -21.22 5.14 1.68
CA VAL A 405 -21.39 4.02 0.74
C VAL A 405 -20.53 4.26 -0.47
N VAL A 406 -19.59 3.35 -0.71
CA VAL A 406 -18.66 3.36 -1.83
C VAL A 406 -19.10 2.30 -2.82
N ILE A 407 -19.42 2.69 -4.04
CA ILE A 407 -19.66 1.77 -5.16
C ILE A 407 -18.46 1.85 -6.11
N VAL A 408 -17.89 0.70 -6.45
CA VAL A 408 -16.82 0.59 -7.43
C VAL A 408 -17.32 -0.25 -8.60
N GLU A 409 -17.36 0.36 -9.77
CA GLU A 409 -17.66 -0.31 -11.04
C GLU A 409 -16.36 -0.50 -11.83
N TYR A 410 -16.09 -1.74 -12.24
CA TYR A 410 -14.91 -2.15 -13.00
C TYR A 410 -15.28 -2.24 -14.48
N ASP A 411 -14.33 -2.02 -15.39
CA ASP A 411 -14.51 -2.31 -16.82
C ASP A 411 -14.12 -3.76 -17.21
N SER A 412 -13.77 -4.59 -16.22
CA SER A 412 -13.62 -6.05 -16.34
C SER A 412 -14.87 -6.78 -15.86
N ASP A 413 -15.01 -8.04 -16.25
CA ASP A 413 -16.09 -8.95 -15.80
C ASP A 413 -15.92 -9.46 -14.37
N SER A 414 -14.89 -9.00 -13.62
CA SER A 414 -14.55 -9.56 -12.31
C SER A 414 -14.15 -8.52 -11.27
N ILE A 415 -14.67 -8.68 -10.05
CA ILE A 415 -14.17 -8.02 -8.84
C ILE A 415 -13.26 -8.95 -8.04
N TYR A 416 -12.50 -8.35 -7.13
CA TYR A 416 -11.58 -9.03 -6.24
C TYR A 416 -11.92 -8.70 -4.79
N TYR A 417 -12.02 -9.71 -3.93
CA TYR A 417 -12.42 -9.54 -2.52
C TYR A 417 -11.62 -10.46 -1.59
N ASP A 418 -11.53 -10.08 -0.31
CA ASP A 418 -10.84 -10.87 0.71
C ASP A 418 -11.81 -11.87 1.32
N ALA A 419 -11.53 -13.16 1.14
CA ALA A 419 -12.35 -14.26 1.64
C ALA A 419 -11.86 -14.84 2.98
N LYS A 420 -10.84 -14.24 3.60
CA LYS A 420 -10.17 -14.80 4.79
C LYS A 420 -10.25 -13.91 6.03
N SER A 421 -10.25 -12.59 5.86
CA SER A 421 -10.45 -11.66 6.98
C SER A 421 -11.82 -11.83 7.65
N GLU A 422 -11.98 -11.26 8.84
CA GLU A 422 -13.27 -11.21 9.53
C GLU A 422 -14.35 -10.64 8.61
N VAL A 423 -15.45 -11.39 8.46
CA VAL A 423 -16.57 -11.03 7.59
C VAL A 423 -17.72 -10.52 8.45
N ASN A 424 -18.11 -9.28 8.20
CA ASN A 424 -19.27 -8.66 8.83
C ASN A 424 -20.44 -8.61 7.83
N ALA A 425 -21.63 -9.00 8.28
CA ALA A 425 -22.82 -8.86 7.45
C ALA A 425 -23.16 -7.37 7.27
N GLY A 426 -23.64 -7.02 6.09
CA GLY A 426 -24.13 -5.69 5.76
C GLY A 426 -23.06 -4.63 5.53
N VAL A 427 -21.80 -4.99 5.24
CA VAL A 427 -20.73 -4.00 4.98
C VAL A 427 -20.06 -4.16 3.62
N SER A 428 -20.33 -5.23 2.90
CA SER A 428 -19.72 -5.52 1.60
C SER A 428 -20.70 -6.26 0.71
N TYR A 429 -20.94 -5.73 -0.49
CA TYR A 429 -21.88 -6.30 -1.44
C TYR A 429 -21.25 -6.40 -2.82
N TYR A 430 -21.82 -7.27 -3.65
CA TYR A 430 -21.61 -7.24 -5.09
C TYR A 430 -22.95 -7.19 -5.82
N TYR A 431 -22.97 -6.72 -7.06
CA TYR A 431 -24.18 -6.71 -7.87
C TYR A 431 -24.22 -7.95 -8.77
N ASP A 432 -25.24 -8.78 -8.70
CA ASP A 432 -25.30 -10.04 -9.47
C ASP A 432 -25.88 -9.88 -10.90
N GLY A 433 -26.23 -8.64 -11.27
CA GLY A 433 -26.94 -8.30 -12.50
C GLY A 433 -28.42 -7.96 -12.27
N SER A 434 -28.98 -8.30 -11.11
CA SER A 434 -30.37 -8.06 -10.74
C SER A 434 -30.54 -7.39 -9.38
N GLU A 435 -29.76 -7.79 -8.38
CA GLU A 435 -29.79 -7.24 -7.03
C GLU A 435 -28.40 -7.17 -6.40
N TRP A 436 -28.29 -6.41 -5.30
CA TRP A 436 -27.09 -6.41 -4.47
C TRP A 436 -27.10 -7.62 -3.55
N VAL A 437 -26.04 -8.40 -3.56
CA VAL A 437 -25.87 -9.59 -2.72
C VAL A 437 -24.80 -9.29 -1.68
N ASP A 438 -25.12 -9.53 -0.41
CA ASP A 438 -24.18 -9.39 0.70
C ASP A 438 -23.11 -10.48 0.60
N LEU A 439 -21.84 -10.08 0.50
CA LEU A 439 -20.71 -11.00 0.44
C LEU A 439 -20.60 -11.88 1.68
N ALA A 440 -21.17 -11.48 2.83
CA ALA A 440 -21.22 -12.31 4.02
C ALA A 440 -22.15 -13.53 3.90
N SER A 441 -23.03 -13.55 2.89
CA SER A 441 -23.99 -14.64 2.66
C SER A 441 -23.51 -15.70 1.66
N GLU A 442 -22.37 -15.44 1.00
CA GLU A 442 -21.81 -16.33 -0.02
C GLU A 442 -21.24 -17.62 0.56
N ASN A 443 -21.11 -18.64 -0.29
CA ASN A 443 -20.46 -19.91 0.08
C ASN A 443 -19.00 -19.69 0.51
N THR A 444 -18.35 -18.74 -0.17
CA THR A 444 -17.05 -18.20 0.20
C THR A 444 -17.29 -16.77 0.66
N PRO A 445 -17.62 -16.56 1.95
CA PRO A 445 -17.94 -15.24 2.43
C PRO A 445 -16.70 -14.35 2.41
N GLY A 446 -16.88 -13.06 2.28
CA GLY A 446 -15.75 -12.15 2.26
C GLY A 446 -16.13 -10.68 2.38
N THR A 447 -15.12 -9.85 2.23
CA THR A 447 -15.26 -8.39 2.33
C THR A 447 -14.66 -7.76 1.09
N PHE A 448 -15.29 -6.72 0.55
CA PHE A 448 -14.73 -5.97 -0.56
C PHE A 448 -13.68 -4.97 -0.04
N PHE A 449 -12.52 -4.83 -0.70
CA PHE A 449 -11.49 -3.91 -0.24
C PHE A 449 -11.85 -2.46 -0.62
N ALA A 450 -12.19 -1.63 0.38
CA ALA A 450 -12.31 -0.19 0.22
C ALA A 450 -11.77 0.58 1.43
N LYS A 451 -11.00 1.63 1.17
CA LYS A 451 -10.36 2.45 2.22
C LYS A 451 -10.60 3.94 2.02
N GLY A 452 -11.38 4.58 2.87
CA GLY A 452 -11.54 6.02 2.91
C GLY A 452 -10.33 6.72 3.55
N LEU A 453 -9.68 7.57 2.78
CA LEU A 453 -8.67 8.50 3.27
C LEU A 453 -9.32 9.85 3.57
N MET A 454 -9.36 10.20 4.84
CA MET A 454 -9.97 11.42 5.35
C MET A 454 -8.90 12.51 5.53
N LEU A 455 -9.16 13.74 5.11
CA LEU A 455 -8.41 14.93 5.52
C LEU A 455 -8.91 15.40 6.88
N VAL A 456 -7.98 15.83 7.74
CA VAL A 456 -8.33 16.55 8.96
C VAL A 456 -8.36 18.04 8.62
N PRO A 457 -9.50 18.72 8.76
CA PRO A 457 -9.53 20.16 8.56
C PRO A 457 -8.56 20.83 9.55
N GLU A 458 -7.63 21.64 9.03
CA GLU A 458 -6.85 22.61 9.78
C GLU A 458 -7.78 23.35 10.78
N PRO A 459 -7.36 23.62 12.04
CA PRO A 459 -8.21 24.29 13.03
C PRO A 459 -8.86 25.60 12.52
N ALA A 460 -8.24 26.26 11.52
CA ALA A 460 -8.77 27.44 10.86
C ALA A 460 -10.05 27.20 10.02
N HIS A 461 -10.28 25.98 9.52
CA HIS A 461 -11.43 25.63 8.68
C HIS A 461 -12.73 25.53 9.51
N TRP A 462 -12.63 25.17 10.79
CA TRP A 462 -13.76 25.20 11.72
C TRP A 462 -14.25 26.62 11.99
N ALA A 463 -13.39 27.65 11.94
CA ALA A 463 -13.82 29.03 12.09
C ALA A 463 -14.68 29.51 10.90
N ALA A 464 -14.39 29.03 9.68
CA ALA A 464 -15.17 29.32 8.49
C ALA A 464 -16.52 28.57 8.47
N LEU A 465 -16.53 27.29 8.90
CA LEU A 465 -17.75 26.49 9.06
C LEU A 465 -18.66 27.03 10.17
N ALA A 466 -18.11 27.43 11.32
CA ALA A 466 -18.87 28.11 12.38
C ALA A 466 -19.44 29.46 11.89
N GLY A 467 -18.70 30.21 11.08
CA GLY A 467 -19.17 31.44 10.45
C GLY A 467 -20.33 31.23 9.47
N LEU A 468 -20.28 30.17 8.66
CA LEU A 468 -21.34 29.80 7.71
C LEU A 468 -22.59 29.24 8.41
N ILE A 469 -22.44 28.49 9.50
CA ILE A 469 -23.58 28.04 10.33
C ILE A 469 -24.28 29.25 10.97
N VAL A 470 -23.53 30.23 11.48
CA VAL A 470 -24.10 31.46 12.05
C VAL A 470 -24.82 32.30 10.98
N LEU A 471 -24.26 32.41 9.77
CA LEU A 471 -24.90 33.10 8.64
C LEU A 471 -26.14 32.36 8.12
N GLY A 472 -26.12 31.03 8.03
CA GLY A 472 -27.27 30.20 7.65
C GLY A 472 -28.44 30.35 8.63
N VAL A 473 -28.15 30.34 9.93
CA VAL A 473 -29.16 30.57 10.99
C VAL A 473 -29.69 32.01 10.97
N LEU A 474 -28.85 33.02 10.69
CA LEU A 474 -29.26 34.42 10.57
C LEU A 474 -30.10 34.71 9.32
N VAL A 475 -29.78 34.09 8.19
CA VAL A 475 -30.53 34.24 6.93
C VAL A 475 -31.89 33.54 7.03
N TRP A 476 -31.97 32.40 7.72
CA TRP A 476 -33.25 31.73 8.00
C TRP A 476 -34.15 32.55 8.95
N ARG A 477 -33.60 33.11 10.04
CA ARG A 477 -34.36 34.00 10.95
C ARG A 477 -34.87 35.29 10.28
N LYS A 478 -34.17 35.80 9.25
CA LYS A 478 -34.61 36.98 8.48
C LYS A 478 -35.69 36.67 7.43
N ARG A 479 -35.79 35.42 6.97
CA ARG A 479 -36.78 35.02 5.95
C ARG A 479 -38.14 34.67 6.56
N ASP A 480 -38.18 34.20 7.80
CA ASP A 480 -39.40 33.80 8.51
C ASP A 480 -40.15 34.97 9.20
N SER A 481 -39.55 36.16 9.23
CA SER A 481 -40.15 37.37 9.84
C SER A 481 -40.88 38.28 8.84
N ARG A 482 -41.11 37.85 7.59
CA ARG A 482 -41.79 38.66 6.54
C ARG A 482 -43.05 38.05 5.92
N VAL A 483 -43.68 37.05 6.55
CA VAL A 483 -45.00 36.57 6.10
C VAL A 483 -45.93 36.38 7.29
N ARG A 484 -46.64 37.47 7.63
CA ARG A 484 -48.00 37.51 8.22
C ARG A 484 -48.27 38.95 8.63
N LEU A 485 -49.05 39.67 7.81
CA LEU A 485 -50.00 40.74 8.20
C LEU A 485 -50.58 41.39 6.93
N ALA A 486 -51.67 40.80 6.43
CA ALA A 486 -52.73 41.41 5.60
C ALA A 486 -53.70 40.25 5.29
N GLY A 487 -54.99 40.26 5.58
CA GLY A 487 -55.92 41.21 6.16
C GLY A 487 -57.30 40.56 5.94
N VAL A 488 -58.03 40.27 7.01
CA VAL A 488 -59.44 39.87 6.95
C VAL A 488 -60.22 41.06 7.47
N GLU A 489 -61.03 41.68 6.62
CA GLU A 489 -62.30 42.36 6.94
C GLU A 489 -62.82 43.06 5.67
N GLY A 490 -64.08 42.77 5.30
CA GLY A 490 -64.81 43.36 4.18
C GLY A 490 -65.61 42.35 3.38
#